data_AF-A0A4Q3XP83-F1
#
_entry.id   AF-A0A4Q3XP83-F1
#
_cell.length_a   1.000
_cell.length_b   1.000
_cell.length_c   1.000
_cell.angle_alpha   90.00
_cell.angle_beta   90.00
_cell.angle_gamma   90.00
#
_symmetry.space_group_name_H-M   'P 1'
#
loop_
_entity.id
_entity.type
_entity.pdbx_description
1 polymer ?
#
loop_
_entity_poly.entity_id
_entity_poly.type
_entity_poly.pdbx_seq_one_letter_code
_entity_poly.pdbx_strand_id
1 'polypeptide(L)'
;MMRGLDRFCAHLRALRHDVRGVAAVEFAFLAPILILFYFGMVEFCQGYMALKRTGHVSSMVADLVSQSDSVTKTDLTDVFAIGDLIMAPFAATPLTQRVSSVTRVNATTYKVDWSVGKGVASKLTVAEAKIPSDMLQDGESVIVAEAFYDYSSPFDQVAPYVTKFSRMSYLRPRTVDTITCSNC
;
A
#
# COMPACT_ATOMS: atom_id res chain seq x y z
N MET A 1 30.01 66.78 -10.16
CA MET A 1 29.06 65.84 -9.51
C MET A 1 28.00 65.24 -10.45
N MET A 2 27.70 65.82 -11.63
CA MET A 2 26.58 65.38 -12.50
C MET A 2 26.87 64.21 -13.47
N ARG A 3 28.13 63.93 -13.84
CA ARG A 3 28.48 62.86 -14.80
C ARG A 3 28.23 61.42 -14.33
N GLY A 4 28.05 61.21 -13.02
CA GLY A 4 27.78 59.88 -12.45
C GLY A 4 26.34 59.42 -12.64
N LEU A 5 25.39 60.36 -12.56
CA LEU A 5 23.96 60.10 -12.71
C LEU A 5 23.58 59.72 -14.14
N ASP A 6 24.17 60.37 -15.15
CA ASP A 6 23.90 60.06 -16.56
C ASP A 6 24.32 58.64 -16.95
N ARG A 7 25.46 58.16 -16.43
CA ARG A 7 25.93 56.78 -16.67
C ARG A 7 25.03 55.75 -15.98
N PHE A 8 24.50 56.08 -14.81
CA PHE A 8 23.58 55.20 -14.07
C PHE A 8 22.20 55.12 -14.74
N CYS A 9 21.66 56.24 -15.22
CA CYS A 9 20.43 56.28 -16.01
C CYS A 9 20.57 55.52 -17.34
N ALA A 10 21.73 55.59 -18.01
CA ALA A 10 21.99 54.82 -19.23
C ALA A 10 22.02 53.29 -18.97
N HIS A 11 22.61 52.84 -17.86
CA HIS A 11 22.62 51.41 -17.48
C HIS A 11 21.22 50.90 -17.11
N LEU A 12 20.42 51.68 -16.39
CA LEU A 12 19.03 51.34 -16.08
C LEU A 12 18.15 51.28 -17.34
N ARG A 13 18.40 52.15 -18.32
CA ARG A 13 17.70 52.13 -19.62
C ARG A 13 18.11 50.93 -20.47
N ALA A 14 19.38 50.52 -20.40
CA ALA A 14 19.89 49.30 -21.04
C ALA A 14 19.28 48.04 -20.41
N LEU A 15 19.21 47.95 -19.07
CA LEU A 15 18.52 46.85 -18.37
C LEU A 15 17.03 46.78 -18.71
N ARG A 16 16.37 47.93 -18.90
CA ARG A 16 14.95 47.99 -19.28
C ARG A 16 14.70 47.62 -20.75
N HIS A 17 15.71 47.72 -21.62
CA HIS A 17 15.63 47.30 -23.02
C HIS A 17 16.13 45.86 -23.22
N ASP A 18 16.67 45.23 -22.16
CA ASP A 18 17.20 43.88 -22.21
C ASP A 18 16.07 42.85 -22.04
N VAL A 19 15.47 42.47 -23.17
CA VAL A 19 14.43 41.44 -23.27
C VAL A 19 14.94 40.02 -22.99
N ARG A 20 16.27 39.83 -22.86
CA ARG A 20 16.87 38.49 -22.66
C ARG A 20 16.63 37.95 -21.25
N GLY A 21 16.26 38.80 -20.29
CA GLY A 21 15.93 38.42 -18.91
C GLY A 21 14.47 38.04 -18.67
N VAL A 22 13.55 38.30 -19.62
CA VAL A 22 12.12 38.02 -19.45
C VAL A 22 11.86 36.52 -19.29
N ALA A 23 12.53 35.70 -20.10
CA ALA A 23 12.45 34.24 -20.00
C ALA A 23 12.97 33.70 -18.65
N ALA A 24 13.96 34.36 -18.05
CA ALA A 24 14.49 33.97 -16.74
C ALA A 24 13.49 34.27 -15.61
N VAL A 25 12.74 35.38 -15.70
CA VAL A 25 11.69 35.73 -14.73
C VAL A 25 10.49 34.79 -14.87
N GLU A 26 10.06 34.47 -16.08
CA GLU A 26 9.00 33.49 -16.33
C GLU A 26 9.38 32.10 -15.79
N PHE A 27 10.62 31.66 -16.03
CA PHE A 27 11.13 30.41 -15.48
C PHE A 27 11.20 30.45 -13.95
N ALA A 28 11.57 31.57 -13.34
CA ALA A 28 11.63 31.70 -11.88
C ALA A 28 10.25 31.52 -11.22
N PHE A 29 9.16 31.88 -11.90
CA PHE A 29 7.80 31.64 -11.42
C PHE A 29 7.30 30.22 -11.71
N LEU A 30 7.69 29.61 -12.82
CA LEU A 30 7.30 28.25 -13.18
C LEU A 30 8.09 27.18 -12.42
N ALA A 31 9.38 27.41 -12.15
CA ALA A 31 10.26 26.44 -11.53
C ALA A 31 9.75 25.92 -10.17
N PRO A 32 9.24 26.75 -9.23
CA PRO A 32 8.66 26.26 -7.97
C PRO A 32 7.51 25.28 -8.18
N ILE A 33 6.64 25.54 -9.17
CA ILE A 33 5.48 24.70 -9.49
C ILE A 33 5.96 23.36 -10.07
N LEU A 34 6.92 23.40 -11.00
CA LEU A 34 7.50 22.21 -11.61
C LEU A 34 8.23 21.33 -10.58
N ILE A 35 8.97 21.95 -9.66
CA ILE A 35 9.66 21.24 -8.56
C ILE A 35 8.63 20.54 -7.66
N LEU A 36 7.54 21.22 -7.31
CA LEU A 36 6.47 20.62 -6.50
C LEU A 36 5.83 19.43 -7.23
N PHE A 37 5.52 19.55 -8.51
CA PHE A 37 4.98 18.44 -9.30
C PHE A 37 5.97 17.27 -9.39
N TYR A 38 7.26 17.56 -9.58
CA TYR A 38 8.28 16.52 -9.63
C TYR A 38 8.34 15.71 -8.33
N PHE A 39 8.45 16.38 -7.18
CA PHE A 39 8.48 15.69 -5.89
C PHE A 39 7.14 14.99 -5.58
N GLY A 40 6.01 15.62 -5.90
CA GLY A 40 4.70 15.01 -5.75
C GLY A 40 4.55 13.73 -6.57
N MET A 41 5.04 13.72 -7.82
CA MET A 41 5.00 12.53 -8.67
C MET A 41 5.94 11.43 -8.18
N VAL A 42 7.15 11.77 -7.73
CA VAL A 42 8.08 10.80 -7.14
C VAL A 42 7.45 10.15 -5.92
N GLU A 43 6.89 10.93 -5.00
CA GLU A 43 6.27 10.42 -3.78
C GLU A 43 5.03 9.57 -4.08
N PHE A 44 4.19 10.01 -5.02
CA PHE A 44 3.05 9.22 -5.48
C PHE A 44 3.48 7.86 -6.05
N CYS A 45 4.52 7.83 -6.89
CA CYS A 45 5.06 6.60 -7.45
C CYS A 45 5.57 5.66 -6.34
N GLN A 46 6.27 6.18 -5.33
CA GLN A 46 6.75 5.38 -4.20
C GLN A 46 5.59 4.80 -3.38
N GLY A 47 4.59 5.62 -3.01
CA GLY A 47 3.40 5.15 -2.32
C GLY A 47 2.61 4.11 -3.12
N TYR A 48 2.47 4.31 -4.43
CA TYR A 48 1.80 3.35 -5.31
C TYR A 48 2.57 2.01 -5.42
N MET A 49 3.90 2.05 -5.48
CA MET A 49 4.72 0.83 -5.43
C MET A 49 4.55 0.08 -4.11
N ALA A 50 4.51 0.78 -2.98
CA ALA A 50 4.23 0.17 -1.68
C ALA A 50 2.83 -0.47 -1.66
N LEU A 51 1.79 0.23 -2.12
CA LEU A 51 0.43 -0.31 -2.25
C LEU A 51 0.36 -1.58 -3.11
N LYS A 52 1.09 -1.61 -4.24
CA LYS A 52 1.16 -2.80 -5.10
C LYS A 52 1.84 -3.96 -4.38
N ARG A 53 2.92 -3.71 -3.65
CA ARG A 53 3.61 -4.73 -2.85
C ARG A 53 2.74 -5.26 -1.72
N THR A 54 1.99 -4.42 -1.01
CA THR A 54 0.99 -4.86 -0.03
C THR A 54 -0.04 -5.82 -0.67
N GLY A 55 -0.45 -5.54 -1.91
CA GLY A 55 -1.29 -6.45 -2.68
C GLY A 55 -0.61 -7.80 -2.93
N HIS A 56 0.63 -7.78 -3.42
CA HIS A 56 1.43 -8.99 -3.64
C HIS A 56 1.63 -9.81 -2.36
N VAL A 57 1.85 -9.16 -1.21
CA VAL A 57 1.92 -9.84 0.09
C VAL A 57 0.63 -10.63 0.34
N SER A 58 -0.53 -9.97 0.26
CA SER A 58 -1.81 -10.66 0.52
C SER A 58 -2.03 -11.85 -0.40
N SER A 59 -1.70 -11.73 -1.69
CA SER A 59 -1.88 -12.82 -2.65
C SER A 59 -0.90 -13.96 -2.43
N MET A 60 0.38 -13.67 -2.20
CA MET A 60 1.41 -14.70 -1.95
C MET A 60 1.17 -15.45 -0.64
N VAL A 61 0.74 -14.74 0.41
CA VAL A 61 0.35 -15.37 1.68
C VAL A 61 -0.85 -16.29 1.48
N ALA A 62 -1.89 -15.85 0.75
CA ALA A 62 -3.02 -16.71 0.42
C ALA A 62 -2.59 -17.95 -0.39
N ASP A 63 -1.73 -17.76 -1.39
CA ASP A 63 -1.20 -18.84 -2.24
C ASP A 63 -0.42 -19.87 -1.44
N LEU A 64 0.47 -19.45 -0.54
CA LEU A 64 1.26 -20.36 0.29
C LEU A 64 0.36 -21.16 1.25
N VAL A 65 -0.59 -20.50 1.91
CA VAL A 65 -1.50 -21.17 2.85
C VAL A 65 -2.44 -22.13 2.11
N SER A 66 -2.98 -21.73 0.96
CA SER A 66 -3.92 -22.56 0.18
C SER A 66 -3.37 -23.89 -0.32
N GLN A 67 -2.04 -24.03 -0.35
CA GLN A 67 -1.34 -25.24 -0.80
C GLN A 67 -1.10 -26.24 0.34
N SER A 68 -1.43 -25.87 1.57
CA SER A 68 -1.23 -26.73 2.74
C SER A 68 -2.52 -27.49 3.07
N ASP A 69 -2.41 -28.74 3.49
CA ASP A 69 -3.57 -29.54 3.92
C ASP A 69 -4.02 -29.18 5.34
N SER A 70 -3.06 -28.76 6.18
CA SER A 70 -3.28 -28.23 7.52
C SER A 70 -2.15 -27.27 7.86
N VAL A 71 -2.40 -26.33 8.79
CA VAL A 71 -1.40 -25.35 9.22
C VAL A 71 -1.29 -25.28 10.74
N THR A 72 -0.13 -24.86 11.22
CA THR A 72 0.07 -24.46 12.62
C THR A 72 0.30 -22.95 12.70
N LYS A 73 0.23 -22.40 13.91
CA LYS A 73 0.56 -20.99 14.14
C LYS A 73 2.01 -20.65 13.77
N THR A 74 2.93 -21.62 13.90
CA THR A 74 4.33 -21.46 13.50
C THR A 74 4.45 -21.38 11.99
N ASP A 75 3.79 -22.27 11.24
CA ASP A 75 3.81 -22.25 9.77
C ASP A 75 3.28 -20.92 9.23
N LEU A 76 2.20 -20.40 9.83
CA LEU A 76 1.65 -19.10 9.46
C LEU A 76 2.62 -17.95 9.78
N THR A 77 3.39 -18.06 10.87
CA THR A 77 4.42 -17.07 11.21
C THR A 77 5.54 -17.06 10.18
N ASP A 78 5.96 -18.22 9.70
CA ASP A 78 6.96 -18.35 8.63
C ASP A 78 6.44 -17.79 7.30
N VAL A 79 5.17 -18.05 6.97
CA VAL A 79 4.51 -17.44 5.81
C VAL A 79 4.46 -15.91 5.92
N PHE A 80 4.18 -15.36 7.11
CA PHE A 80 4.21 -13.91 7.33
C PHE A 80 5.61 -13.32 7.19
N ALA A 81 6.67 -14.07 7.52
CA ALA A 81 8.05 -13.63 7.30
C ALA A 81 8.37 -13.49 5.80
N ILE A 82 7.79 -14.33 4.94
CA ILE A 82 7.89 -14.17 3.47
C ILE A 82 7.21 -12.86 3.03
N GLY A 83 6.06 -12.53 3.62
CA GLY A 83 5.38 -11.25 3.39
C GLY A 83 6.28 -10.04 3.64
N ASP A 84 7.10 -10.07 4.69
CA ASP A 84 8.05 -8.99 4.99
C ASP A 84 9.11 -8.84 3.89
N LEU A 85 9.60 -9.94 3.34
CA LEU A 85 10.60 -9.93 2.27
C LEU A 85 10.05 -9.32 0.97
N ILE A 86 8.76 -9.54 0.68
CA ILE A 86 8.08 -8.98 -0.50
C ILE A 86 7.99 -7.44 -0.42
N MET A 87 7.97 -6.87 0.79
CA MET A 87 7.91 -5.42 0.94
C MET A 87 9.21 -4.69 0.57
N ALA A 88 10.36 -5.36 0.54
CA ALA A 88 11.64 -4.75 0.19
C ALA A 88 11.57 -4.03 -1.17
N PRO A 89 12.01 -2.75 -1.31
CA PRO A 89 12.91 -2.03 -0.41
C PRO A 89 12.22 -1.22 0.69
N PHE A 90 10.90 -1.30 0.83
CA PHE A 90 10.18 -0.63 1.91
C PHE A 90 10.35 -1.39 3.23
N ALA A 91 10.34 -0.67 4.35
CA ALA A 91 10.47 -1.28 5.67
C ALA A 91 9.28 -2.21 5.93
N ALA A 92 9.54 -3.40 6.48
CA ALA A 92 8.47 -4.34 6.84
C ALA A 92 7.81 -4.04 8.19
N THR A 93 8.42 -3.20 9.04
CA THR A 93 7.91 -2.87 10.39
C THR A 93 6.46 -2.38 10.41
N PRO A 94 6.00 -1.47 9.52
CA PRO A 94 4.60 -1.04 9.47
C PRO A 94 3.67 -2.03 8.73
N LEU A 95 4.18 -3.16 8.23
CA LEU A 95 3.36 -4.21 7.64
C LEU A 95 2.72 -5.05 8.74
N THR A 96 1.40 -5.14 8.70
CA THR A 96 0.63 -6.11 9.49
C THR A 96 -0.15 -7.01 8.55
N GLN A 97 -0.35 -8.25 8.97
CA GLN A 97 -0.90 -9.31 8.11
C GLN A 97 -1.91 -10.11 8.92
N ARG A 98 -2.93 -10.64 8.24
CA ARG A 98 -3.90 -11.56 8.85
C ARG A 98 -4.30 -12.61 7.82
N VAL A 99 -4.35 -13.87 8.23
CA VAL A 99 -4.90 -14.95 7.42
C VAL A 99 -6.01 -15.63 8.18
N SER A 100 -7.09 -15.94 7.49
CA SER A 100 -8.23 -16.64 8.05
C SER A 100 -8.75 -17.69 7.07
N SER A 101 -9.25 -18.81 7.59
CA SER A 101 -10.08 -19.74 6.83
C SER A 101 -11.53 -19.44 7.11
N VAL A 102 -12.34 -19.35 6.05
CA VAL A 102 -13.77 -19.15 6.15
C VAL A 102 -14.48 -20.21 5.31
N THR A 103 -15.37 -20.97 5.95
CA THR A 103 -16.16 -22.02 5.30
C THR A 103 -17.59 -21.55 5.08
N ARG A 104 -18.16 -21.86 3.91
CA ARG A 104 -19.59 -21.70 3.65
C ARG A 104 -20.33 -22.86 4.28
N VAL A 105 -21.13 -22.60 5.33
CA VAL A 105 -21.89 -23.64 6.04
C VAL A 105 -23.18 -23.98 5.30
N ASN A 106 -23.82 -22.97 4.71
CA ASN A 106 -25.01 -23.11 3.89
C ASN A 106 -25.16 -21.89 2.97
N ALA A 107 -26.21 -21.88 2.14
CA ALA A 107 -26.46 -20.83 1.16
C ALA A 107 -26.36 -19.38 1.68
N THR A 108 -26.62 -19.12 2.96
CA THR A 108 -26.63 -17.77 3.54
C THR A 108 -25.62 -17.57 4.68
N THR A 109 -24.93 -18.62 5.12
CA THR A 109 -24.13 -18.59 6.35
C THR A 109 -22.70 -18.98 6.08
N TYR A 110 -21.78 -18.12 6.49
CA TYR A 110 -20.35 -18.40 6.53
C TYR A 110 -19.89 -18.50 7.98
N LYS A 111 -18.84 -19.28 8.20
CA LYS A 111 -18.20 -19.45 9.51
C LYS A 111 -16.69 -19.24 9.35
N VAL A 112 -16.12 -18.39 10.20
CA VAL A 112 -14.65 -18.28 10.29
C VAL A 112 -14.16 -19.48 11.10
N ASP A 113 -13.38 -20.36 10.48
CA ASP A 113 -12.84 -21.55 11.15
C ASP A 113 -11.69 -21.18 12.08
N TRP A 114 -10.77 -20.34 11.58
CA TRP A 114 -9.64 -19.81 12.34
C TRP A 114 -9.18 -18.50 11.72
N SER A 115 -8.47 -17.70 12.52
CA SER A 115 -7.92 -16.42 12.11
C SER A 115 -6.67 -16.13 12.93
N VAL A 116 -5.55 -15.86 12.24
CA VAL A 116 -4.25 -15.57 12.84
C VAL A 116 -3.70 -14.30 12.21
N GLY A 117 -3.24 -13.38 13.07
CA GLY A 117 -2.65 -12.13 12.65
C GLY A 117 -1.22 -11.97 13.15
N LYS A 118 -0.45 -11.19 12.38
CA LYS A 118 0.84 -10.59 12.77
C LYS A 118 0.64 -9.08 12.83
N GLY A 119 0.74 -8.51 14.03
CA GLY A 119 0.46 -7.08 14.26
C GLY A 119 -1.03 -6.71 14.24
N VAL A 120 -1.92 -7.67 13.97
CA VAL A 120 -3.38 -7.53 14.06
C VAL A 120 -3.90 -8.47 15.14
N ALA A 121 -4.45 -7.92 16.23
CA ALA A 121 -4.95 -8.72 17.36
C ALA A 121 -6.40 -9.21 17.14
N SER A 122 -7.19 -8.50 16.35
CA SER A 122 -8.58 -8.86 16.06
C SER A 122 -8.64 -10.02 15.07
N LYS A 123 -9.44 -11.04 15.42
CA LYS A 123 -9.82 -12.09 14.47
C LYS A 123 -10.74 -11.50 13.39
N LEU A 124 -10.65 -12.03 12.17
CA LEU A 124 -11.58 -11.68 11.10
C LEU A 124 -13.00 -12.09 11.49
N THR A 125 -13.97 -11.19 11.27
CA THR A 125 -15.39 -11.53 11.36
C THR A 125 -15.96 -11.89 9.99
N VAL A 126 -17.07 -12.64 9.97
CA VAL A 126 -17.76 -13.01 8.72
C VAL A 126 -18.16 -11.78 7.89
N ALA A 127 -18.61 -10.71 8.56
CA ALA A 127 -19.02 -9.48 7.88
C ALA A 127 -17.83 -8.75 7.22
N GLU A 128 -16.65 -8.81 7.85
CA GLU A 128 -15.42 -8.21 7.31
C GLU A 128 -14.81 -9.03 6.18
N ALA A 129 -15.08 -10.35 6.13
CA ALA A 129 -14.53 -11.24 5.12
C ALA A 129 -14.96 -10.87 3.70
N LYS A 130 -16.12 -10.20 3.50
CA LYS A 130 -16.60 -9.68 2.20
C LYS A 130 -16.52 -10.69 1.04
N ILE A 131 -16.71 -11.97 1.34
CA ILE A 131 -16.61 -13.06 0.37
C ILE A 131 -17.75 -12.90 -0.66
N PRO A 132 -17.46 -12.93 -1.98
CA PRO A 132 -18.50 -12.94 -3.00
C PRO A 132 -19.43 -14.15 -2.87
N SER A 133 -20.74 -13.94 -3.02
CA SER A 133 -21.77 -14.95 -2.76
C SER A 133 -21.72 -16.18 -3.67
N ASP A 134 -21.05 -16.06 -4.82
CA ASP A 134 -20.88 -17.08 -5.85
C ASP A 134 -19.51 -17.80 -5.80
N MET A 135 -18.64 -17.42 -4.86
CA MET A 135 -17.26 -17.94 -4.82
C MET A 135 -17.13 -19.38 -4.29
N LEU A 136 -18.03 -19.82 -3.40
CA LEU A 136 -17.95 -21.09 -2.68
C LEU A 136 -19.25 -21.87 -2.77
N GLN A 137 -19.17 -23.20 -2.85
CA GLN A 137 -20.31 -24.10 -2.61
C GLN A 137 -20.45 -24.42 -1.12
N ASP A 138 -21.58 -25.00 -0.72
CA ASP A 138 -21.81 -25.41 0.66
C ASP A 138 -20.80 -26.48 1.08
N GLY A 139 -20.09 -26.26 2.18
CA GLY A 139 -19.01 -27.10 2.68
C GLY A 139 -17.61 -26.72 2.19
N GLU A 140 -17.48 -25.84 1.20
CA GLU A 140 -16.18 -25.37 0.72
C GLU A 140 -15.63 -24.21 1.56
N SER A 141 -14.31 -24.14 1.71
CA SER A 141 -13.63 -23.04 2.38
C SER A 141 -12.82 -22.14 1.45
N VAL A 142 -12.58 -20.91 1.91
CA VAL A 142 -11.68 -19.94 1.28
C VAL A 142 -10.69 -19.43 2.30
N ILE A 143 -9.45 -19.26 1.86
CA ILE A 143 -8.41 -18.53 2.59
C ILE A 143 -8.53 -17.06 2.27
N VAL A 144 -8.77 -16.27 3.30
CA VAL A 144 -8.80 -14.81 3.27
C VAL A 144 -7.47 -14.31 3.83
N ALA A 145 -6.63 -13.76 2.98
CA ALA A 145 -5.38 -13.13 3.39
C ALA A 145 -5.50 -11.61 3.28
N GLU A 146 -5.19 -10.92 4.37
CA GLU A 146 -5.21 -9.48 4.49
C GLU A 146 -3.80 -8.97 4.78
N ALA A 147 -3.42 -7.91 4.08
CA ALA A 147 -2.20 -7.16 4.35
C ALA A 147 -2.58 -5.69 4.55
N PHE A 148 -2.08 -5.11 5.64
CA PHE A 148 -2.23 -3.70 5.97
C PHE A 148 -0.84 -3.09 6.07
N TYR A 149 -0.66 -1.93 5.46
CA TYR A 149 0.64 -1.27 5.41
C TYR A 149 0.47 0.23 5.64
N ASP A 150 1.20 0.75 6.64
CA ASP A 150 1.24 2.18 6.94
C ASP A 150 2.48 2.80 6.25
N TYR A 151 2.26 3.45 5.11
CA TYR A 151 3.35 4.01 4.31
C TYR A 151 3.76 5.39 4.85
N SER A 152 4.98 5.52 5.37
CA SER A 152 5.49 6.81 5.84
C SER A 152 5.76 7.75 4.68
N SER A 153 5.00 8.85 4.61
CA SER A 153 5.12 9.88 3.59
C SER A 153 5.36 11.26 4.20
N PRO A 154 6.14 12.15 3.56
CA PRO A 154 6.21 13.56 3.95
C PRO A 154 4.83 14.25 3.97
N PHE A 155 3.85 13.72 3.25
CA PHE A 155 2.48 14.26 3.20
C PHE A 155 1.56 13.78 4.33
N ASP A 156 2.01 12.88 5.21
CA ASP A 156 1.19 12.33 6.29
C ASP A 156 0.63 13.42 7.23
N GLN A 157 1.34 14.53 7.41
CA GLN A 157 0.87 15.64 8.25
C GLN A 157 -0.33 16.39 7.64
N VAL A 158 -0.50 16.34 6.32
CA VAL A 158 -1.59 17.02 5.61
C VAL A 158 -2.76 16.06 5.39
N ALA A 159 -2.48 14.78 5.14
CA ALA A 159 -3.50 13.78 4.86
C ALA A 159 -3.09 12.38 5.39
N PRO A 160 -3.29 12.08 6.68
CA PRO A 160 -2.78 10.86 7.31
C PRO A 160 -3.51 9.56 6.93
N TYR A 161 -4.66 9.66 6.24
CA TYR A 161 -5.46 8.49 5.87
C TYR A 161 -5.14 7.96 4.46
N VAL A 162 -4.50 8.76 3.60
CA VAL A 162 -4.24 8.34 2.20
C VAL A 162 -3.07 7.38 2.09
N THR A 163 -2.28 7.24 3.15
CA THR A 163 -1.06 6.43 3.20
C THR A 163 -1.23 5.10 3.90
N LYS A 164 -2.43 4.80 4.41
CA LYS A 164 -2.79 3.51 4.97
C LYS A 164 -3.38 2.61 3.91
N PHE A 165 -2.63 1.58 3.53
CA PHE A 165 -3.02 0.64 2.50
C PHE A 165 -3.61 -0.63 3.11
N SER A 166 -4.72 -1.09 2.56
CA SER A 166 -5.35 -2.37 2.92
C SER A 166 -5.61 -3.16 1.66
N ARG A 167 -5.19 -4.43 1.66
CA ARG A 167 -5.40 -5.37 0.56
C ARG A 167 -5.87 -6.69 1.11
N MET A 168 -6.87 -7.26 0.44
CA MET A 168 -7.47 -8.54 0.78
C MET A 168 -7.47 -9.42 -0.47
N SER A 169 -7.01 -10.65 -0.32
CA SER A 169 -6.97 -11.67 -1.36
C SER A 169 -7.74 -12.90 -0.90
N TYR A 170 -8.39 -13.56 -1.85
CA TYR A 170 -9.18 -14.77 -1.61
C TYR A 170 -8.62 -15.89 -2.46
N LEU A 171 -8.33 -17.02 -1.84
CA LEU A 171 -7.94 -18.22 -2.58
C LEU A 171 -8.59 -19.45 -1.99
N ARG A 172 -9.08 -20.33 -2.87
CA ARG A 172 -9.57 -21.64 -2.46
C ARG A 172 -8.39 -22.54 -2.10
N PRO A 173 -8.49 -23.35 -1.04
CA PRO A 173 -7.57 -24.45 -0.83
C PRO A 173 -7.46 -25.34 -2.07
N ARG A 174 -6.26 -25.86 -2.36
CA ARG A 174 -5.98 -26.59 -3.61
C ARG A 174 -6.07 -28.11 -3.47
N THR A 175 -5.76 -28.65 -2.30
CA THR A 175 -5.69 -30.09 -2.04
C THR A 175 -6.80 -30.63 -1.14
N VAL A 176 -7.42 -29.78 -0.32
CA VAL A 176 -8.44 -30.16 0.66
C VAL A 176 -9.64 -29.21 0.58
N ASP A 177 -10.82 -29.63 1.03
CA ASP A 177 -12.00 -28.74 1.05
C ASP A 177 -11.94 -27.69 2.17
N THR A 178 -11.20 -27.99 3.24
CA THR A 178 -11.02 -27.09 4.39
C THR A 178 -9.65 -27.28 5.03
N ILE A 179 -8.90 -26.19 5.17
CA ILE A 179 -7.62 -26.18 5.86
C ILE A 179 -7.86 -26.01 7.36
N THR A 180 -7.44 -26.98 8.16
CA THR A 180 -7.55 -26.91 9.63
C THR A 180 -6.31 -26.25 10.23
N CYS A 181 -6.49 -25.54 11.34
CA CYS A 181 -5.37 -25.13 12.18
C CYS A 181 -5.40 -25.83 13.53
N SER A 182 -4.32 -26.53 13.86
CA SER A 182 -4.21 -27.37 15.07
C SER A 182 -3.78 -26.61 16.33
N ASN A 183 -3.31 -25.36 16.22
CA ASN A 183 -2.88 -24.55 17.38
C ASN A 183 -3.15 -23.04 17.18
N CYS A 184 -4.32 -22.74 16.61
CA CYS A 184 -4.91 -21.41 16.42
C CYS A 184 -6.27 -21.35 17.16
#